data_AF-A0A967GG09-F1
#
_entry.id   AF-A0A967GG09-F1
#
_cell.length_a   1.000
_cell.length_b   1.000
_cell.length_c   1.000
_cell.angle_alpha   90.00
_cell.angle_beta   90.00
_cell.angle_gamma   90.00
#
_symmetry.space_group_name_H-M   'P 1'
#
loop_
_entity.id
_entity.type
_entity.pdbx_description
1 polymer ?
#
loop_
_entity_poly.entity_id
_entity_poly.type
_entity_poly.pdbx_seq_one_letter_code
_entity_poly.pdbx_strand_id
1 'polypeptide(L)' 'GIEFDYCCVHASMALKEAGWESIMVNCNPETVSTDYDVSDRLYFEPITFEDVMEILDHERPDGVIVQLG' A
#
# COMPACT_ATOMS: atom_id res chain seq x y z
N GLY A 1 -9.83 -10.03 4.82
CA GLY A 1 -9.36 -10.82 5.99
C GLY A 1 -7.89 -10.58 6.22
N ILE A 2 -7.29 -11.12 7.29
CA ILE A 2 -5.84 -10.98 7.56
C ILE A 2 -4.97 -11.60 6.46
N GLU A 3 -5.54 -12.54 5.70
CA GLU A 3 -4.91 -13.18 4.55
C GLU A 3 -4.53 -12.18 3.46
N PHE A 4 -5.32 -11.11 3.30
CA PHE A 4 -5.08 -10.06 2.30
C PHE A 4 -4.05 -9.05 2.80
N ASP A 5 -4.06 -8.74 4.10
CA ASP A 5 -3.00 -7.95 4.72
C ASP A 5 -1.62 -8.61 4.54
N TYR A 6 -1.55 -9.93 4.76
CA TYR A 6 -0.36 -10.72 4.50
C TYR A 6 0.14 -10.58 3.06
N CYS A 7 -0.76 -10.66 2.07
CA CYS A 7 -0.42 -10.47 0.65
C CYS A 7 0.15 -9.07 0.38
N CYS A 8 -0.46 -8.02 0.91
CA CYS A 8 0.00 -6.63 0.75
C CYS A 8 1.39 -6.40 1.37
N VAL A 9 1.63 -6.93 2.57
CA VAL A 9 2.93 -6.84 3.25
C VAL A 9 4.02 -7.50 2.40
N HIS A 10 3.77 -8.72 1.90
CA HIS A 10 4.73 -9.43 1.07
C HIS A 10 4.98 -8.75 -0.28
N ALA A 11 3.97 -8.11 -0.87
CA ALA A 11 4.15 -7.32 -2.08
C ALA A 11 5.07 -6.12 -1.84
N SER A 12 4.86 -5.38 -0.74
CA SER A 12 5.70 -4.24 -0.35
C SER A 12 7.16 -4.66 -0.15
N MET A 13 7.40 -5.74 0.60
CA MET A 13 8.74 -6.29 0.82
C MET A 13 9.41 -6.75 -0.49
N ALA A 14 8.68 -7.45 -1.35
CA ALA A 14 9.22 -7.91 -2.63
C ALA A 14 9.56 -6.76 -3.59
N LEU A 15 8.73 -5.71 -3.64
CA LEU A 15 8.99 -4.50 -4.42
C LEU A 15 10.26 -3.80 -3.93
N LYS A 16 10.41 -3.67 -2.61
CA LYS A 16 11.60 -3.09 -1.98
C LYS A 16 12.87 -3.88 -2.30
N GLU A 17 12.83 -5.21 -2.22
CA GLU A 17 13.94 -6.08 -2.63
C GLU A 17 14.30 -5.95 -4.11
N ALA A 18 13.30 -5.70 -4.96
CA ALA A 18 13.48 -5.44 -6.39
C ALA A 18 13.92 -4.00 -6.71
N GLY A 19 14.10 -3.13 -5.70
CA GLY A 19 14.58 -1.76 -5.85
C GLY A 19 13.50 -0.74 -6.22
N TRP A 20 12.22 -1.06 -6.02
CA TRP A 20 11.10 -0.14 -6.20
C TRP A 20 10.77 0.60 -4.91
N GLU A 21 10.29 1.83 -5.05
CA GLU A 21 9.66 2.56 -3.95
C GLU A 21 8.21 2.09 -3.81
N SER A 22 7.86 1.65 -2.62
CA SER A 22 6.55 1.08 -2.30
C SER A 22 5.69 2.08 -1.54
N ILE A 23 4.44 2.24 -2.00
CA ILE A 23 3.44 3.11 -1.37
C ILE A 23 2.26 2.24 -0.93
N MET A 24 1.96 2.23 0.36
CA MET A 24 0.83 1.51 0.94
C MET A 24 -0.34 2.46 1.18
N VAL A 25 -1.55 2.05 0.79
CA VAL A 25 -2.80 2.76 1.09
C VAL A 25 -3.72 1.79 1.82
N ASN A 26 -3.94 2.00 3.11
CA ASN A 26 -4.82 1.17 3.93
C ASN A 26 -5.26 1.95 5.18
N CYS A 27 -6.46 1.66 5.70
CA CYS A 27 -7.05 2.33 6.85
C CYS A 27 -7.32 1.43 8.06
N ASN A 28 -6.90 0.16 8.01
CA ASN A 28 -7.12 -0.77 9.13
C ASN A 28 -6.01 -0.63 10.18
N PRO A 29 -6.28 -0.13 11.40
CA PRO A 29 -5.25 0.08 12.42
C PRO A 29 -4.70 -1.23 13.03
N GLU A 30 -5.37 -2.37 12.81
CA GLU A 30 -4.99 -3.66 13.40
C GLU A 30 -4.05 -4.49 12.51
N THR A 31 -3.72 -3.99 11.32
CA THR A 31 -2.96 -4.73 10.31
C THR A 31 -1.48 -4.37 10.25
N VAL A 32 -0.68 -5.30 9.76
CA VAL A 32 0.77 -5.11 9.61
C VAL A 32 1.08 -4.18 8.44
N SER A 33 0.27 -4.17 7.37
CA SER A 33 0.48 -3.24 6.25
C SER A 33 0.43 -1.76 6.64
N THR A 34 -0.20 -1.40 7.76
CA THR A 34 -0.26 -0.03 8.27
C THR A 34 0.88 0.32 9.24
N ASP A 35 1.89 -0.55 9.36
CA ASP A 35 3.14 -0.21 10.01
C ASP A 35 4.05 0.59 9.05
N TYR A 36 4.65 1.66 9.55
CA TYR A 36 5.55 2.52 8.78
C TYR A 36 6.82 1.80 8.32
N ASP A 37 7.18 0.68 8.93
CA ASP A 37 8.37 -0.10 8.54
C ASP A 37 8.16 -0.98 7.30
N VAL A 38 6.90 -1.21 6.88
CA VAL A 38 6.56 -2.16 5.80
C VAL A 38 6.71 -1.56 4.41
N SER A 39 6.41 -0.28 4.24
CA SER A 39 6.46 0.43 2.95
C SER A 39 7.30 1.69 3.08
N ASP A 40 7.77 2.23 1.97
CA ASP A 40 8.56 3.46 1.99
C ASP A 40 7.68 4.67 2.34
N ARG A 41 6.40 4.60 1.95
CA ARG A 41 5.37 5.60 2.25
C ARG A 41 4.04 4.94 2.58
N LEU A 42 3.39 5.39 3.64
CA LEU A 42 2.07 4.93 4.08
C LEU A 42 1.07 6.07 4.05
N TYR A 43 -0.04 5.87 3.34
CA TYR A 43 -1.24 6.69 3.41
C TYR A 43 -2.29 5.97 4.24
N PHE A 44 -2.53 6.47 5.45
CA PHE A 44 -3.58 5.95 6.32
C PHE A 44 -4.94 6.60 5.98
N GLU A 45 -5.40 6.33 4.77
CA GLU A 45 -6.60 6.93 4.18
C GLU A 45 -7.64 5.87 3.81
N PRO A 46 -8.93 6.20 3.75
CA PRO A 46 -9.96 5.29 3.27
C PRO A 46 -9.67 4.79 1.85
N ILE A 47 -9.91 3.50 1.59
CA ILE A 47 -9.78 2.94 0.23
C ILE A 47 -11.04 3.26 -0.58
N THR A 48 -11.27 4.54 -0.87
CA THR A 48 -12.32 5.00 -1.78
C THR A 48 -11.73 5.49 -3.09
N PHE A 49 -12.58 5.65 -4.11
CA PHE A 49 -12.13 6.16 -5.40
C PHE A 49 -11.53 7.57 -5.30
N GLU A 50 -12.15 8.46 -4.52
CA GLU A 50 -11.71 9.85 -4.40
C GLU A 50 -10.34 9.95 -3.73
N ASP A 51 -10.19 9.33 -2.56
CA ASP A 51 -8.94 9.36 -1.78
C ASP A 51 -7.79 8.72 -2.57
N VAL A 52 -8.03 7.57 -3.23
CA VAL A 52 -7.00 6.90 -4.02
C VAL A 52 -6.61 7.72 -5.25
N MET A 53 -7.57 8.36 -5.96
CA MET A 53 -7.23 9.21 -7.11
C MET A 53 -6.40 10.43 -6.69
N GLU A 54 -6.70 11.04 -5.55
CA GLU A 54 -5.89 12.16 -5.02
C GLU A 54 -4.44 11.73 -4.74
N ILE A 55 -4.26 10.56 -4.14
CA ILE A 55 -2.93 9.98 -3.91
C ILE A 55 -2.21 9.70 -5.23
N LEU A 56 -2.89 9.11 -6.22
CA LEU A 56 -2.28 8.81 -7.52
C LEU A 56 -1.89 10.08 -8.28
N ASP A 57 -2.68 11.14 -8.21
CA ASP A 57 -2.37 12.43 -8.83
C ASP A 57 -1.16 13.11 -8.19
N HIS A 58 -1.00 12.97 -6.86
CA HIS A 58 0.14 13.48 -6.11
C HIS A 58 1.42 12.66 -6.36
N GLU A 59 1.33 11.33 -6.26
CA GLU A 59 2.47 10.41 -6.31
C GLU A 59 2.92 10.07 -7.71
N ARG A 60 1.98 10.00 -8.66
CA ARG A 60 2.22 9.61 -10.06
C ARG A 60 3.04 8.31 -10.19
N PRO A 61 2.60 7.20 -9.55
CA PRO A 61 3.38 5.97 -9.52
C PRO A 61 3.47 5.31 -10.90
N ASP A 62 4.51 4.50 -11.10
CA ASP A 62 4.70 3.71 -12.33
C ASP A 62 3.63 2.62 -12.53
N GLY A 63 3.02 2.16 -11.43
CA GLY A 63 2.01 1.12 -11.46
C GLY A 63 1.24 1.00 -10.14
N VAL A 64 0.10 0.33 -10.19
CA VAL A 64 -0.78 0.11 -9.04
C VAL A 64 -1.20 -1.36 -9.00
N ILE A 65 -1.12 -1.96 -7.81
CA ILE A 65 -1.58 -3.33 -7.56
C ILE A 65 -2.93 -3.25 -6.85
N VAL A 66 -3.96 -3.88 -7.43
CA VAL A 66 -5.35 -3.85 -6.95
C VAL A 66 -5.92 -5.24 -6.66
N GLN A 67 -5.09 -6.28 -6.77
CA GLN A 67 -5.52 -7.68 -6.75
C GLN A 67 -5.24 -8.40 -5.41
N LEU A 68 -4.56 -7.75 -4.47
CA LEU A 68 -4.03 -8.38 -3.25
C LEU A 68 -4.78 -8.00 -1.96
N GLY A 69 -5.66 -7.00 -2.03
CA GLY A 69 -6.49 -6.50 -0.93
C GLY A 69 -7.84 -7.19 -0.83
#